data_AF-A0A0C9W5Z9-F1
#
_entry.id   AF-A0A0C9W5Z9-F1
#
_cell.length_a   1.000
_cell.length_b   1.000
_cell.length_c   1.000
_cell.angle_alpha   90.00
_cell.angle_beta   90.00
_cell.angle_gamma   90.00
#
_symmetry.space_group_name_H-M   'P 1'
#
loop_
_entity.id
_entity.type
_entity.pdbx_description
1 polymer ?
#
loop_
_entity_poly.entity_id
_entity_poly.type
_entity_poly.pdbx_seq_one_letter_code
_entity_poly.pdbx_strand_id
1 'polypeptide(L)'
;MRLQLMVVPKPRSQMQPCHLPCEQPDHIQYSLDTFKTSYSQEHQQIFLAQSAASVTSGFMPNSTEADPQFSLCFQCALVERSRTTVPEPANLSTLCNQCFDKYCYNPASPPSKSAIVGRQLAFVDPDLQNEVFLKQHGTQLGIGIAAAVAALIAIVAAFLFWRC
;
A
#
# COMPACT_ATOMS: atom_id res chain seq x y z
N MET A 1 1.47 -27.17 -6.28
CA MET A 1 2.76 -26.43 -6.24
C MET A 1 2.71 -25.43 -5.09
N ARG A 2 3.47 -25.65 -4.02
CA ARG A 2 3.56 -24.71 -2.87
C ARG A 2 4.71 -23.73 -3.14
N LEU A 3 4.40 -22.46 -3.42
CA LEU A 3 5.38 -21.38 -3.33
C LEU A 3 5.64 -21.13 -1.84
N GLN A 4 6.73 -21.67 -1.30
CA GLN A 4 7.26 -21.19 -0.04
C GLN A 4 8.07 -19.91 -0.31
N LEU A 5 7.58 -18.78 0.18
CA LEU A 5 8.29 -17.52 0.22
C LEU A 5 9.48 -17.67 1.20
N MET A 6 10.61 -18.20 0.73
CA MET A 6 11.84 -18.22 1.52
C MET A 6 12.45 -16.82 1.52
N VAL A 7 12.22 -16.07 2.60
CA VAL A 7 13.11 -14.99 3.02
C VAL A 7 14.46 -15.65 3.34
N VAL A 8 15.47 -15.47 2.48
CA VAL A 8 16.83 -15.93 2.80
C VAL A 8 17.55 -14.83 3.57
N PRO A 9 18.06 -15.13 4.77
CA PRO A 9 18.89 -14.21 5.51
C PRO A 9 20.26 -14.04 4.83
N LYS A 10 20.76 -12.81 4.84
CA LYS A 10 22.11 -12.42 4.42
C LYS A 10 23.17 -13.18 5.27
N PRO A 11 24.34 -13.56 4.72
CA PRO A 11 25.43 -14.12 5.51
C PRO A 11 25.85 -13.16 6.65
N ARG A 12 26.00 -13.74 7.84
CA ARG A 12 26.14 -13.07 9.16
C ARG A 12 27.32 -12.10 9.27
N SER A 13 28.33 -12.21 8.41
CA SER A 13 29.56 -11.39 8.45
C SER A 13 29.41 -10.01 7.77
N GLN A 14 28.31 -9.77 7.05
CA GLN A 14 27.98 -8.50 6.40
C GLN A 14 26.58 -7.99 6.83
N MET A 15 26.02 -8.60 7.87
CA MET A 15 24.78 -8.20 8.51
C MET A 15 25.12 -7.19 9.59
N GLN A 16 25.57 -6.02 9.16
CA GLN A 16 25.37 -4.84 9.99
C GLN A 16 23.86 -4.77 10.19
N PRO A 17 23.34 -4.80 11.43
CA PRO A 17 21.92 -4.71 11.67
C PRO A 17 21.44 -3.48 10.91
N CYS A 18 20.28 -3.61 10.25
CA CYS A 18 19.52 -2.43 9.90
C CYS A 18 19.20 -1.73 11.23
N HIS A 19 20.12 -0.90 11.72
CA HIS A 19 19.84 0.21 12.59
C HIS A 19 19.04 1.19 11.72
N LEU A 20 17.78 0.80 11.45
CA LEU A 20 16.73 1.78 11.37
C LEU A 20 16.79 2.51 12.71
N PRO A 21 17.00 3.84 12.74
CA PRO A 21 16.59 4.60 13.89
C PRO A 21 15.07 4.49 13.92
N CYS A 22 14.55 3.45 14.58
CA CYS A 22 13.20 3.42 15.10
C CYS A 22 13.16 4.28 16.35
N GLU A 23 13.56 5.54 16.25
CA GLU A 23 13.31 6.55 17.28
C GLU A 23 13.54 7.93 16.66
N GLN A 24 12.45 8.62 16.29
CA GLN A 24 12.17 9.91 16.89
C GLN A 24 10.67 10.25 16.81
N PRO A 25 10.09 10.87 17.85
CA PRO A 25 8.67 11.10 17.98
C PRO A 25 8.31 12.46 17.40
N ASP A 26 7.62 12.46 16.27
CA ASP A 26 6.75 13.56 15.88
C ASP A 26 5.41 12.93 15.53
N HIS A 27 4.36 13.35 16.25
CA HIS A 27 3.00 12.84 16.14
C HIS A 27 2.45 13.00 14.72
N ILE A 28 2.76 12.04 13.85
CA ILE A 28 1.94 11.73 12.69
C ILE A 28 1.36 10.37 12.98
N GLN A 29 0.04 10.36 13.16
CA GLN A 29 -0.78 9.21 13.49
C GLN A 29 -0.80 8.21 12.32
N TYR A 30 0.31 7.51 12.10
CA TYR A 30 0.39 6.37 11.21
C TYR A 30 -0.12 5.14 11.93
N SER A 31 -1.42 5.12 12.23
CA SER A 31 -2.10 3.89 12.61
C SER A 31 -2.52 3.16 11.34
N LEU A 32 -1.57 2.45 10.70
CA LEU A 32 -1.92 1.06 10.43
C LEU A 32 -2.11 0.50 11.82
N ASP A 33 -3.35 0.55 12.30
CA ASP A 33 -3.71 0.17 13.64
C ASP A 33 -3.24 -1.28 13.77
N THR A 34 -2.07 -1.50 14.39
CA THR A 34 -1.39 -2.81 14.40
C THR A 34 -2.28 -3.88 15.04
N PHE A 35 -3.34 -3.43 15.71
CA PHE A 35 -4.37 -4.23 16.36
C PHE A 35 -5.65 -4.42 15.51
N LYS A 36 -5.77 -3.79 14.34
CA LYS A 36 -6.92 -3.96 13.43
C LYS A 36 -6.77 -5.28 12.67
N THR A 37 -7.57 -6.26 13.07
CA THR A 37 -7.60 -7.60 12.48
C THR A 37 -8.66 -7.76 11.39
N SER A 38 -9.54 -6.77 11.22
CA SER A 38 -10.58 -6.74 10.19
C SER A 38 -10.46 -5.49 9.31
N TYR A 39 -10.50 -5.71 8.00
CA TYR A 39 -10.48 -4.67 6.98
C TYR A 39 -11.67 -4.88 6.07
N SER A 40 -12.21 -3.79 5.49
CA SER A 40 -13.22 -3.95 4.45
C SER A 40 -12.63 -4.65 3.22
N GLN A 41 -13.49 -5.26 2.41
CA GLN A 41 -13.06 -5.89 1.16
C GLN A 41 -12.38 -4.87 0.22
N GLU A 42 -12.86 -3.63 0.20
CA GLU A 42 -12.31 -2.55 -0.61
C GLU A 42 -10.88 -2.19 -0.18
N HIS A 43 -10.66 -2.03 1.14
CA HIS A 43 -9.34 -1.78 1.70
C HIS A 43 -8.36 -2.89 1.31
N GLN A 44 -8.78 -4.16 1.44
CA GLN A 44 -7.95 -5.30 1.06
C GLN A 44 -7.56 -5.25 -0.43
N GLN A 45 -8.50 -4.93 -1.31
CA GLN A 45 -8.23 -4.83 -2.75
C GLN A 45 -7.25 -3.71 -3.09
N ILE A 46 -7.44 -2.51 -2.52
CA ILE A 46 -6.56 -1.36 -2.74
C ILE A 46 -5.15 -1.68 -2.24
N PHE A 47 -5.04 -2.23 -1.03
CA PHE A 47 -3.75 -2.61 -0.45
C PHE A 47 -3.03 -3.66 -1.31
N LEU A 48 -3.74 -4.73 -1.71
CA LEU A 48 -3.17 -5.77 -2.56
C LEU A 48 -2.75 -5.22 -3.92
N ALA A 49 -3.58 -4.40 -4.56
CA ALA A 49 -3.26 -3.77 -5.84
C ALA A 49 -2.02 -2.87 -5.74
N GLN A 50 -1.96 -2.03 -4.70
CA GLN A 50 -0.82 -1.13 -4.46
C GLN A 50 0.46 -1.91 -4.18
N SER A 51 0.38 -2.98 -3.37
CA SER A 51 1.53 -3.84 -3.06
C SER A 51 2.03 -4.57 -4.31
N ALA A 52 1.13 -5.13 -5.11
CA ALA A 52 1.45 -5.80 -6.37
C ALA A 52 2.09 -4.83 -7.36
N ALA A 53 1.52 -3.63 -7.52
CA ALA A 53 2.09 -2.59 -8.37
C ALA A 53 3.51 -2.21 -7.90
N SER A 54 3.69 -1.96 -6.60
CA SER A 54 4.99 -1.56 -6.03
C SER A 54 6.08 -2.63 -6.19
N VAL A 55 5.70 -3.91 -6.09
CA VAL A 55 6.63 -5.05 -6.25
C VAL A 55 6.94 -5.34 -7.72
N THR A 56 6.10 -4.93 -8.66
CA THR A 56 6.27 -5.24 -10.09
C THR A 56 6.78 -4.07 -10.93
N SER A 57 6.57 -2.84 -10.49
CA SER A 57 6.93 -1.64 -11.26
C SER A 57 8.38 -1.17 -11.05
N GLY A 58 9.03 -1.57 -9.95
CA GLY A 58 10.31 -0.99 -9.55
C GLY A 58 10.22 0.49 -9.17
N PHE A 59 11.37 1.11 -8.94
CA PHE A 59 11.50 2.53 -8.60
C PHE A 59 12.27 3.26 -9.70
N MET A 60 11.71 4.37 -10.18
CA MET A 60 12.37 5.27 -11.11
C MET A 60 12.53 6.64 -10.45
N PRO A 61 13.76 7.14 -10.25
CA PRO A 61 13.98 8.43 -9.61
C PRO A 61 13.38 9.55 -10.46
N ASN A 62 12.73 10.52 -9.81
CA ASN A 62 12.09 11.68 -10.44
C ASN A 62 10.95 11.36 -11.41
N SER A 63 10.40 10.14 -11.38
CA SER A 63 9.30 9.72 -12.26
C SER A 63 8.27 8.91 -11.48
N THR A 64 7.02 8.97 -11.93
CA THR A 64 5.93 8.08 -11.48
C THR A 64 5.80 6.83 -12.34
N GLU A 65 6.65 6.69 -13.36
CA GLU A 65 6.63 5.56 -14.29
C GLU A 65 7.31 4.31 -13.68
N ALA A 66 6.95 3.15 -14.23
CA ALA A 66 7.61 1.90 -13.92
C ALA A 66 9.01 1.86 -14.52
N ASP A 67 9.96 1.30 -13.79
CA ASP A 67 11.32 1.09 -14.27
C ASP A 67 11.34 -0.06 -15.32
N PRO A 68 11.67 0.24 -16.59
CA PRO A 68 11.68 -0.78 -17.64
C PRO A 68 12.74 -1.86 -17.41
N GLN A 69 13.76 -1.60 -16.61
CA GLN A 69 14.83 -2.55 -16.29
C GLN A 69 14.56 -3.35 -15.01
N PHE A 70 13.42 -3.13 -14.34
CA PHE A 70 13.15 -3.74 -13.05
C PHE A 70 13.15 -5.27 -13.09
N SER A 71 12.51 -5.89 -14.09
CA SER A 71 12.48 -7.35 -14.23
C SER A 71 13.88 -7.95 -14.42
N LEU A 72 14.75 -7.25 -15.14
CA LEU A 72 16.13 -7.66 -15.37
C LEU A 72 16.97 -7.52 -14.10
N CYS A 73 16.80 -6.41 -13.37
CA CYS A 73 17.40 -6.23 -12.06
C CYS A 73 16.94 -7.29 -11.04
N PHE A 74 15.68 -7.70 -11.12
CA PHE A 74 15.16 -8.79 -10.29
C PHE A 74 15.84 -10.13 -10.60
N GLN A 75 16.07 -10.43 -11.88
CA GLN A 75 16.84 -11.62 -12.28
C GLN A 75 18.29 -11.56 -11.77
N CYS A 76 18.94 -10.39 -11.84
CA CYS A 76 20.27 -10.20 -11.25
C CYS A 76 20.29 -10.50 -9.74
N ALA A 77 19.25 -10.09 -9.00
CA ALA A 77 19.12 -10.41 -7.57
C ALA A 77 18.98 -11.93 -7.32
N LEU A 78 18.27 -12.65 -8.18
CA LEU A 78 18.17 -14.12 -8.10
C LEU A 78 19.53 -14.80 -8.36
N VAL A 79 20.25 -14.33 -9.38
CA VAL A 79 21.60 -14.82 -9.69
C VAL A 79 22.55 -14.55 -8.52
N GLU A 80 22.53 -13.35 -7.97
CA GLU A 80 23.37 -12.99 -6.81
C GLU A 80 23.05 -13.84 -5.58
N ARG A 81 21.77 -14.15 -5.34
CA ARG A 81 21.39 -15.08 -4.28
C ARG A 81 21.93 -16.48 -4.51
N SER A 82 21.91 -16.98 -5.74
CA SER A 82 22.46 -18.31 -6.07
C SER A 82 23.99 -18.38 -5.91
N ARG A 83 24.68 -17.24 -6.04
CA ARG A 83 26.14 -17.15 -5.89
C ARG A 83 26.61 -17.26 -4.45
N THR A 84 25.73 -17.04 -3.47
CA THR A 84 26.09 -17.13 -2.04
C THR A 84 26.58 -18.52 -1.61
N THR A 85 26.26 -19.57 -2.38
CA THR A 85 26.69 -20.94 -2.11
C THR A 85 27.94 -21.37 -2.88
N VAL A 86 28.51 -20.50 -3.73
CA VAL A 86 29.68 -20.80 -4.55
C VAL A 86 30.93 -20.21 -3.89
N PRO A 87 32.02 -20.98 -3.68
CA PRO A 87 33.23 -20.50 -3.01
C PRO A 87 33.95 -19.34 -3.72
N GLU A 88 33.87 -19.31 -5.05
CA GLU A 88 34.50 -18.30 -5.89
C GLU A 88 33.58 -17.94 -7.07
N PRO A 89 32.58 -17.07 -6.85
CA PRO A 89 31.62 -16.72 -7.89
C PRO A 89 32.27 -15.75 -8.89
N ALA A 90 32.16 -16.04 -10.19
CA ALA A 90 32.63 -15.17 -11.28
C ALA A 90 32.04 -13.75 -11.17
N ASN A 91 32.64 -12.70 -11.74
CA ASN A 91 32.09 -11.35 -11.61
C ASN A 91 30.68 -11.21 -12.22
N LEU A 92 29.83 -10.39 -11.59
CA LEU A 92 28.52 -10.02 -12.15
C LEU A 92 28.69 -9.19 -13.42
N SER A 93 27.68 -9.23 -14.29
CA SER A 93 27.61 -8.32 -15.43
C SER A 93 27.54 -6.87 -14.97
N THR A 94 28.05 -5.96 -15.80
CA THR A 94 27.98 -4.50 -15.55
C THR A 94 26.56 -4.02 -15.32
N LEU A 95 25.60 -4.60 -16.02
CA LEU A 95 24.17 -4.37 -15.87
C LEU A 95 23.66 -4.73 -14.47
N CYS A 96 24.05 -5.89 -13.93
CA CYS A 96 23.64 -6.28 -12.58
C CYS A 96 24.25 -5.36 -11.52
N ASN A 97 25.49 -4.89 -11.71
CA ASN A 97 26.10 -3.92 -10.80
C ASN A 97 25.32 -2.60 -10.79
N GLN A 98 24.91 -2.09 -11.96
CA GLN A 98 24.06 -0.89 -12.05
C GLN A 98 22.72 -1.06 -11.34
N CYS A 99 22.11 -2.24 -11.45
CA CYS A 99 20.88 -2.56 -10.71
C CYS A 99 21.10 -2.52 -9.19
N PHE A 100 22.22 -3.06 -8.69
CA PHE A 100 22.52 -3.01 -7.26
C PHE A 100 22.82 -1.60 -6.78
N ASP A 101 23.53 -0.78 -7.55
CA ASP A 101 23.73 0.63 -7.21
C ASP A 101 22.40 1.39 -7.10
N LYS A 102 21.40 1.01 -7.91
CA LYS A 102 20.07 1.63 -7.91
C LYS A 102 19.16 1.16 -6.77
N TYR A 103 19.17 -0.14 -6.46
CA TYR A 103 18.20 -0.76 -5.55
C TYR A 103 18.75 -1.13 -4.17
N CYS A 104 20.07 -1.28 -4.01
CA CYS A 104 20.66 -1.54 -2.71
C CYS A 104 20.84 -0.24 -1.94
N TYR A 105 20.43 -0.26 -0.68
CA TYR A 105 20.66 0.86 0.22
C TYR A 105 22.15 1.01 0.53
N ASN A 106 22.70 2.19 0.26
CA ASN A 106 24.05 2.57 0.66
C ASN A 106 23.99 3.62 1.78
N PRO A 107 24.44 3.31 3.02
CA PRO A 107 24.42 4.27 4.13
C PRO A 107 25.34 5.48 3.92
N ALA A 108 26.39 5.34 3.09
CA ALA A 108 27.30 6.45 2.77
C ALA A 108 26.73 7.40 1.70
N SER A 109 25.72 6.96 0.95
CA SER A 109 25.08 7.73 -0.11
C SER A 109 23.57 7.46 -0.11
N PRO A 110 22.83 7.94 0.92
CA PRO A 110 21.40 7.68 1.02
C PRO A 110 20.64 8.33 -0.15
N PRO A 111 19.55 7.71 -0.62
CA PRO A 111 18.74 8.27 -1.69
C PRO A 111 18.09 9.59 -1.24
N SER A 112 18.03 10.57 -2.16
CA SER A 112 17.40 11.85 -1.86
C SER A 112 15.88 11.70 -1.72
N LYS A 113 15.29 12.36 -0.72
CA LYS A 113 13.82 12.39 -0.55
C LYS A 113 13.12 13.02 -1.77
N SER A 114 13.80 13.95 -2.45
CA SER A 114 13.31 14.62 -3.66
C SER A 114 13.19 13.71 -4.88
N ALA A 115 13.86 12.55 -4.90
CA ALA A 115 13.72 11.58 -5.99
C ALA A 115 12.37 10.85 -5.99
N ILE A 116 11.61 10.93 -4.89
CA ILE A 116 10.29 10.32 -4.76
C ILE A 116 9.24 11.33 -5.20
N VAL A 117 8.68 11.14 -6.40
CA VAL A 117 7.66 12.01 -6.96
C VAL A 117 6.30 11.30 -6.92
N GLY A 118 5.23 12.03 -6.60
CA GLY A 118 3.85 11.56 -6.74
C GLY A 118 3.39 10.51 -5.72
N ARG A 119 4.17 10.18 -4.68
CA ARG A 119 3.74 9.27 -3.61
C ARG A 119 3.02 10.03 -2.49
N GLN A 120 1.80 9.60 -2.15
CA GLN A 120 1.19 10.00 -0.88
C GLN A 120 1.91 9.28 0.26
N LEU A 121 2.61 10.07 1.08
CA LEU A 121 3.27 9.59 2.28
C LEU A 121 2.32 9.61 3.49
N ALA A 122 1.27 10.42 3.44
CA ALA A 122 0.21 10.42 4.45
C ALA A 122 -0.69 9.20 4.27
N PHE A 123 -0.92 8.47 5.35
CA PHE A 123 -1.86 7.36 5.36
C PHE A 123 -3.30 7.89 5.29
N VAL A 124 -4.07 7.40 4.33
CA VAL A 124 -5.50 7.69 4.19
C VAL A 124 -6.25 6.39 4.39
N ASP A 125 -7.08 6.29 5.43
CA ASP A 125 -7.90 5.10 5.66
C ASP A 125 -9.10 5.11 4.70
N PRO A 126 -9.20 4.15 3.75
CA PRO A 126 -10.34 4.07 2.84
C PRO A 126 -11.65 3.70 3.55
N ASP A 127 -11.59 3.04 4.72
CA ASP A 127 -12.80 2.59 5.43
C ASP A 127 -13.59 3.77 6.03
N LEU A 128 -12.89 4.83 6.42
CA LEU A 128 -13.48 6.03 7.02
C LEU A 128 -14.19 6.94 6.01
N GLN A 129 -13.89 6.83 4.71
CA GLN A 129 -14.53 7.67 3.69
C GLN A 129 -16.04 7.39 3.57
N ASN A 130 -16.43 6.13 3.71
CA ASN A 130 -17.83 5.71 3.61
C ASN A 130 -18.66 6.16 4.83
N GLU A 131 -18.06 6.18 6.02
CA GLU A 131 -18.74 6.67 7.23
C GLU A 131 -18.97 8.18 7.21
N VAL A 132 -18.02 8.95 6.67
CA VAL A 132 -18.16 10.40 6.50
C VAL A 132 -19.29 10.72 5.51
N PHE A 133 -19.37 9.99 4.40
CA PHE A 133 -20.47 10.14 3.43
C PHE A 133 -21.85 9.85 4.05
N LEU A 134 -21.97 8.75 4.80
CA LEU A 134 -23.21 8.37 5.48
C LEU A 134 -23.61 9.36 6.58
N LYS A 135 -22.65 9.91 7.33
CA LYS A 135 -22.93 10.98 8.31
C LYS A 135 -23.35 12.28 7.64
N GLN A 136 -22.75 12.61 6.50
CA GLN A 136 -23.00 13.86 5.79
C GLN A 136 -24.34 13.86 5.04
N HIS A 137 -24.79 12.72 4.53
CA HIS A 137 -26.07 12.60 3.80
C HIS A 137 -27.17 11.85 4.56
N GLY A 138 -26.87 11.23 5.70
CA GLY A 138 -27.84 10.45 6.48
C GLY A 138 -29.01 11.27 7.02
N THR A 139 -28.79 12.53 7.37
CA THR A 139 -29.85 13.45 7.80
C THR A 139 -30.80 13.81 6.66
N GLN A 140 -30.27 14.02 5.46
CA GLN A 140 -31.06 14.35 4.27
C GLN A 140 -31.90 13.15 3.79
N LEU A 141 -31.34 11.94 3.84
CA LEU A 141 -32.08 10.69 3.59
C LEU A 141 -33.16 10.44 4.66
N GLY A 142 -32.85 10.70 5.93
CA GLY A 142 -33.81 10.53 7.03
C GLY A 142 -35.03 11.44 6.92
N ILE A 143 -34.84 12.71 6.54
CA ILE A 143 -35.95 13.67 6.35
C ILE A 143 -36.82 13.26 5.15
N GLY A 144 -36.20 12.81 4.05
CA GLY A 144 -36.93 12.37 2.85
C GLY A 144 -37.84 11.17 3.13
N ILE A 145 -37.34 10.17 3.86
CA ILE A 145 -38.13 8.98 4.23
C ILE A 145 -39.27 9.36 5.17
N ALA A 146 -39.02 10.18 6.19
CA ALA A 146 -40.06 10.62 7.12
C ALA A 146 -41.20 11.37 6.42
N ALA A 147 -40.87 12.26 5.49
CA ALA A 147 -41.87 13.00 4.70
C ALA A 147 -42.69 12.08 3.79
N ALA A 148 -42.05 11.10 3.13
CA ALA A 148 -42.74 10.13 2.28
C ALA A 148 -43.72 9.26 3.08
N VAL A 149 -43.33 8.80 4.27
CA VAL A 149 -44.19 8.02 5.16
C VAL A 149 -45.38 8.85 5.63
N ALA A 150 -45.17 10.10 6.05
CA ALA A 150 -46.24 11.00 6.47
C ALA A 150 -47.25 11.27 5.34
N ALA A 151 -46.76 11.48 4.11
CA ALA A 151 -47.61 11.67 2.94
C ALA A 151 -48.44 10.42 2.63
N LEU A 152 -47.85 9.23 2.71
CA LEU A 152 -48.55 7.96 2.52
C LEU A 152 -49.67 7.77 3.54
N ILE A 153 -49.40 8.05 4.82
CA ILE A 153 -50.42 7.97 5.89
C ILE A 153 -51.56 8.95 5.63
N ALA A 154 -51.26 10.18 5.22
CA ALA A 154 -52.28 11.18 4.90
C ALA A 154 -53.16 10.76 3.71
N ILE A 155 -52.56 10.17 2.66
CA ILE A 155 -53.29 9.66 1.49
C ILE A 155 -54.22 8.51 1.90
N VAL A 156 -53.74 7.56 2.70
CA VAL A 156 -54.57 6.44 3.18
C VAL A 156 -55.71 6.93 4.07
N ALA A 157 -55.45 7.87 4.98
CA ALA A 157 -56.48 8.46 5.83
C ALA A 157 -57.56 9.20 5.02
N ALA A 158 -57.16 10.00 4.03
CA ALA A 158 -58.09 10.69 3.14
C ALA A 158 -58.93 9.70 2.32
N PHE A 159 -58.32 8.60 1.84
CA PHE A 159 -59.03 7.58 1.07
C PHE A 159 -60.04 6.80 1.91
N LEU A 160 -59.72 6.53 3.18
CA LEU A 160 -60.66 5.90 4.12
C LEU A 160 -61.82 6.83 4.48
N PHE A 161 -61.56 8.13 4.69
CA PHE A 161 -62.59 9.11 5.02
C PHE A 161 -63.57 9.37 3.86
N TRP A 162 -63.13 9.24 2.61
CA TRP A 162 -64.00 9.38 1.43
C TRP A 162 -64.89 8.16 1.17
N ARG A 163 -64.57 7.03 1.80
CA ARG A 163 -65.28 5.76 1.62
C ARG A 163 -66.33 5.47 2.72
N CYS A 164 -66.33 6.24 3.80
CA CYS A 164 -67.36 6.25 4.84
C CYS A 164 -68.40 7.34 4.54
#